data_AF-A0A430DQR3-F1
#
_entry.id   AF-A0A430DQR3-F1
#
_cell.length_a   1.000
_cell.length_b   1.000
_cell.length_c   1.000
_cell.angle_alpha   90.00
_cell.angle_beta   90.00
_cell.angle_gamma   90.00
#
_symmetry.space_group_name_H-M   'P 1'
#
loop_
_entity.id
_entity.type
_entity.pdbx_description
1 polymer ?
#
loop_
_entity_poly.entity_id
_entity_poly.type
_entity_poly.pdbx_seq_one_letter_code
_entity_poly.pdbx_strand_id
1 'polypeptide(L)'
;MREMIACLIIGDSTGVGTAAALAAQDIRCEVRAQVGVSSATALARQAGATAASHVLVAVGSNDPTNPSLRSNLLRLRRQLAKPRVTWLAPYSPIAAEAVRSVSVTYGDAVIPLAGFASRDRIHPTNYAPVAHAIGWQSPQARQVPTVAAAKRAKVPQRRAVVLSF
;
A
#
# COMPACT_ATOMS: atom_id res chain seq x y z
N MET A 1 17.58 -10.49 14.34
CA MET A 1 17.38 -9.23 13.59
C MET A 1 15.92 -9.18 13.15
N ARG A 2 15.18 -8.11 13.48
CA ARG A 2 13.80 -7.93 12.97
C ARG A 2 13.88 -7.60 11.48
N GLU A 3 13.32 -8.45 10.65
CA GLU A 3 13.29 -8.29 9.19
C GLU A 3 12.36 -7.12 8.85
N MET A 4 12.88 -5.93 8.56
CA MET A 4 12.06 -4.80 8.09
C MET A 4 11.59 -5.08 6.66
N ILE A 5 10.34 -4.77 6.31
CA ILE A 5 9.96 -4.72 4.90
C ILE A 5 10.80 -3.62 4.23
N ALA A 6 11.69 -4.01 3.32
CA ALA A 6 12.36 -3.07 2.45
C ALA A 6 11.36 -2.57 1.40
N CYS A 7 10.68 -1.46 1.69
CA CYS A 7 9.72 -0.85 0.79
C CYS A 7 10.14 0.54 0.31
N LEU A 8 9.73 0.89 -0.91
CA LEU A 8 9.91 2.19 -1.52
C LEU A 8 8.55 2.72 -2.02
N ILE A 9 8.28 4.00 -1.80
CA ILE A 9 7.11 4.70 -2.32
C ILE A 9 7.59 5.78 -3.29
N ILE A 10 7.19 5.70 -4.56
CA ILE A 10 7.45 6.72 -5.57
C ILE A 10 6.10 7.37 -5.90
N GLY A 11 5.98 8.70 -5.81
CA GLY A 11 4.67 9.28 -6.05
C GLY A 11 4.54 10.80 -6.05
N ASP A 12 3.29 11.20 -6.18
CA ASP A 12 2.81 12.57 -6.03
C ASP A 12 2.18 12.78 -4.64
N SER A 13 1.22 13.70 -4.50
CA SER A 13 0.51 13.95 -3.24
C SER A 13 -0.24 12.72 -2.73
N THR A 14 -0.71 11.84 -3.61
CA THR A 14 -1.37 10.59 -3.21
C THR A 14 -0.39 9.59 -2.63
N GLY A 15 0.86 9.57 -3.11
CA GLY A 15 1.96 8.82 -2.52
C GLY A 15 2.35 9.36 -1.14
N VAL A 16 2.39 10.68 -0.97
CA VAL A 16 2.67 11.32 0.33
C VAL A 16 1.61 10.94 1.38
N GLY A 17 0.33 11.07 1.03
CA GLY A 17 -0.77 10.71 1.95
C GLY A 17 -0.76 9.22 2.32
N THR A 18 -0.47 8.35 1.35
CA THR A 18 -0.38 6.91 1.58
C THR A 18 0.82 6.53 2.47
N ALA A 19 1.97 7.19 2.26
CA ALA A 19 3.15 6.99 3.10
C ALA A 19 2.87 7.39 4.56
N ALA A 20 2.18 8.50 4.79
CA ALA A 20 1.78 8.93 6.13
C ALA A 20 0.83 7.91 6.81
N ALA A 21 -0.11 7.34 6.06
CA ALA A 21 -1.03 6.33 6.59
C ALA A 21 -0.34 4.99 6.90
N LEU A 22 0.58 4.53 6.05
CA LEU A 22 1.41 3.34 6.32
C LEU A 22 2.30 3.57 7.55
N ALA A 23 2.86 4.76 7.68
CA ALA A 23 3.64 5.19 8.83
C ALA A 23 2.83 5.13 10.13
N ALA A 24 1.55 5.49 10.11
CA ALA A 24 0.66 5.35 11.27
C ALA A 24 0.35 3.88 11.64
N GLN A 25 0.66 2.93 10.76
CA GLN A 25 0.56 1.48 10.98
C GLN A 25 1.92 0.82 11.27
N ASP A 26 2.92 1.61 11.67
CA ASP A 26 4.31 1.18 11.92
C ASP A 26 5.03 0.52 10.73
N ILE A 27 4.60 0.86 9.50
CA ILE A 27 5.28 0.47 8.27
C ILE A 27 6.09 1.66 7.77
N ARG A 28 7.42 1.55 7.83
CA ARG A 28 8.36 2.58 7.39
C ARG A 28 8.96 2.20 6.04
N CYS A 29 8.75 3.02 5.03
CA CYS A 29 9.33 2.86 3.69
C CYS A 29 10.29 4.01 3.38
N GLU A 30 11.21 3.78 2.44
CA GLU A 30 11.83 4.89 1.73
C GLU A 30 10.74 5.66 0.95
N VAL A 31 10.71 6.99 1.07
CA VAL A 31 9.69 7.83 0.42
C VAL A 31 10.34 8.76 -0.58
N ARG A 32 10.07 8.53 -1.87
CA ARG A 32 10.38 9.38 -3.02
C ARG A 32 9.09 9.94 -3.61
N ALA A 33 8.25 10.52 -2.75
CA ALA A 33 6.99 11.13 -3.13
C ALA A 33 6.96 12.61 -2.73
N GLN A 34 6.37 13.46 -3.58
CA GLN A 34 6.24 14.88 -3.29
C GLN A 34 4.96 15.44 -3.92
N VAL A 35 4.27 16.33 -3.21
CA VAL A 35 3.08 17.03 -3.70
C VAL A 35 3.36 17.77 -5.02
N GLY A 36 2.44 17.68 -5.98
CA GLY A 36 2.52 18.37 -7.27
C GLY A 36 3.49 17.76 -8.30
N VAL A 37 4.18 16.66 -7.97
CA VAL A 37 5.09 16.00 -8.90
C VAL A 37 4.32 15.36 -10.07
N SER A 38 4.79 15.61 -11.30
CA SER A 38 4.34 14.92 -12.51
C SER A 38 5.09 13.60 -12.71
N SER A 39 4.57 12.76 -13.59
CA SER A 39 5.20 11.51 -14.06
C SER A 39 6.56 11.72 -14.69
N ALA A 40 6.76 12.82 -15.42
CA ALA A 40 8.06 13.17 -15.99
C ALA A 40 9.09 13.47 -14.89
N THR A 41 8.70 14.26 -13.88
CA THR A 41 9.55 14.58 -12.75
C THR A 41 9.82 13.36 -11.86
N ALA A 42 8.81 12.53 -11.59
CA ALA A 42 8.98 11.28 -10.83
C ALA A 42 9.96 10.33 -11.53
N LEU A 43 9.84 10.20 -12.86
CA LEU A 43 10.75 9.40 -13.68
C LEU A 43 12.17 9.94 -13.72
N ALA A 44 12.35 11.27 -13.83
CA ALA A 44 13.66 11.88 -13.81
C ALA A 44 14.38 11.70 -12.45
N ARG A 45 13.62 11.73 -11.36
CA ARG A 45 14.15 11.55 -9.99
C ARG A 45 14.41 10.10 -9.62
N GLN A 46 13.78 9.15 -10.31
CA GLN A 46 14.01 7.74 -10.04
C GLN A 46 15.37 7.30 -10.61
N ALA A 47 16.34 7.17 -9.71
CA ALA A 47 17.67 6.67 -10.04
C ALA A 47 17.67 5.14 -10.11
N GLY A 48 17.48 4.61 -11.33
CA GLY A 48 17.76 3.20 -11.66
C GLY A 48 17.05 2.16 -10.79
N ALA A 49 17.69 0.98 -10.68
CA ALA A 49 17.19 -0.16 -9.92
C ALA A 49 17.12 0.17 -8.42
N THR A 50 16.14 -0.42 -7.74
CA THR A 50 15.99 -0.33 -6.29
C THR A 50 16.31 -1.66 -5.63
N ALA A 51 16.84 -1.60 -4.40
CA ALA A 51 17.01 -2.77 -3.54
C ALA A 51 15.74 -3.12 -2.75
N ALA A 52 14.69 -2.28 -2.81
CA ALA A 52 13.42 -2.55 -2.16
C ALA A 52 12.78 -3.83 -2.72
N SER A 53 12.18 -4.65 -1.86
CA SER A 53 11.44 -5.86 -2.26
C SER A 53 10.01 -5.52 -2.70
N HIS A 54 9.45 -4.43 -2.18
CA HIS A 54 8.13 -3.92 -2.51
C HIS A 54 8.19 -2.45 -2.92
N VAL A 55 7.48 -2.09 -3.99
CA VAL A 55 7.39 -0.70 -4.44
C VAL A 55 5.94 -0.31 -4.63
N LEU A 56 5.53 0.80 -4.03
CA LEU A 56 4.28 1.46 -4.33
C LEU A 56 4.56 2.60 -5.32
N VAL A 57 3.89 2.58 -6.47
CA VAL A 57 3.94 3.68 -7.43
C VAL A 57 2.60 4.41 -7.43
N ALA A 58 2.61 5.65 -6.94
CA ALA A 58 1.47 6.53 -6.79
C ALA A 58 1.69 7.81 -7.60
N VAL A 59 1.79 7.65 -8.92
CA VAL A 59 2.12 8.71 -9.88
C VAL A 59 1.00 8.83 -10.92
N GLY A 60 0.60 10.05 -11.24
CA GLY A 60 -0.23 10.37 -12.39
C GLY A 60 -1.45 11.24 -12.09
N SER A 61 -1.69 11.58 -10.81
CA SER A 61 -2.80 12.46 -10.44
C SER A 61 -2.65 13.88 -10.99
N ASN A 62 -1.41 14.34 -11.19
CA ASN A 62 -1.07 15.63 -11.81
C ASN A 62 -0.96 15.59 -13.34
N ASP A 63 -1.21 14.45 -13.98
CA ASP A 63 -1.08 14.24 -15.43
C ASP A 63 -2.37 13.71 -16.10
N PRO A 64 -3.59 14.11 -15.70
CA PRO A 64 -4.82 13.44 -16.13
C PRO A 64 -5.04 13.46 -17.64
N THR A 65 -4.42 14.41 -18.35
CA THR A 65 -4.51 14.59 -19.81
C THR A 65 -3.14 14.58 -20.50
N ASN A 66 -2.05 14.31 -19.77
CA ASN A 66 -0.70 14.36 -20.34
C ASN A 66 -0.50 13.17 -21.31
N PRO A 67 -0.24 13.40 -22.60
CA PRO A 67 -0.08 12.32 -23.58
C PRO A 67 1.15 11.43 -23.29
N SER A 68 2.12 11.93 -22.53
CA SER A 68 3.32 11.18 -22.14
C SER A 68 3.15 10.37 -20.86
N LEU A 69 1.99 10.41 -20.19
CA LEU A 69 1.81 9.72 -18.91
C LEU A 69 2.14 8.23 -19.04
N ARG A 70 1.49 7.53 -19.98
CA ARG A 70 1.70 6.08 -20.16
C ARG A 70 3.16 5.73 -20.46
N SER A 71 3.82 6.48 -21.34
CA SER A 71 5.23 6.22 -21.69
C SER A 71 6.16 6.50 -20.51
N ASN A 72 5.88 7.53 -19.71
CA ASN A 72 6.61 7.81 -18.48
C ASN A 72 6.45 6.70 -17.45
N LEU A 73 5.23 6.23 -17.19
CA LEU A 73 4.97 5.15 -16.25
C LEU A 73 5.65 3.84 -16.68
N LEU A 74 5.61 3.53 -17.98
CA LEU A 74 6.29 2.36 -18.53
C LEU A 74 7.81 2.43 -18.33
N ARG A 75 8.43 3.58 -18.59
CA ARG A 75 9.86 3.78 -18.36
C ARG A 75 10.22 3.71 -16.87
N LEU A 76 9.40 4.30 -16.02
CA LEU A 76 9.57 4.23 -14.57
C LEU A 76 9.55 2.77 -14.10
N ARG A 77 8.56 1.99 -14.57
CA ARG A 77 8.44 0.57 -14.23
C ARG A 77 9.64 -0.26 -14.66
N ARG A 78 10.20 0.02 -15.85
CA ARG A 78 11.40 -0.65 -16.36
C ARG A 78 12.63 -0.40 -15.47
N GLN A 79 12.79 0.81 -14.93
CA GLN A 79 13.92 1.14 -14.04
C GLN A 79 13.90 0.32 -12.75
N LEU A 80 12.73 -0.06 -12.25
CA LEU A 80 12.60 -0.78 -10.98
C LEU A 80 13.15 -2.22 -11.03
N ALA A 81 13.24 -2.84 -12.22
CA ALA A 81 13.67 -4.22 -12.41
C ALA A 81 12.79 -5.26 -11.68
N LYS A 82 13.20 -5.75 -10.50
CA LYS A 82 12.70 -6.97 -9.85
C LYS A 82 11.65 -6.87 -8.71
N PRO A 83 11.28 -5.70 -8.14
CA PRO A 83 10.41 -5.68 -6.96
C PRO A 83 8.98 -6.12 -7.29
N ARG A 84 8.25 -6.49 -6.24
CA ARG A 84 6.78 -6.57 -6.30
C ARG A 84 6.24 -5.14 -6.35
N VAL A 85 5.66 -4.76 -7.49
CA VAL A 85 5.10 -3.42 -7.67
C VAL A 85 3.59 -3.43 -7.43
N THR A 86 3.13 -2.46 -6.66
CA THR A 86 1.72 -2.11 -6.51
C THR A 86 1.53 -0.69 -7.03
N TRP A 87 0.55 -0.51 -7.90
CA TRP A 87 0.19 0.79 -8.44
C TRP A 87 -1.00 1.37 -7.70
N LEU A 88 -0.94 2.64 -7.36
CA LEU A 88 -2.09 3.41 -6.92
C LEU A 88 -2.67 4.13 -8.13
N ALA A 89 -3.75 3.59 -8.71
CA ALA A 89 -4.34 4.17 -9.91
C ALA A 89 -5.15 5.43 -9.54
N PRO A 90 -4.90 6.59 -10.19
CA PRO A 90 -5.58 7.85 -9.88
C PRO A 90 -7.10 7.78 -10.03
N TYR A 91 -7.81 8.76 -9.47
CA TYR A 91 -9.25 8.94 -9.66
C TYR A 91 -9.65 9.28 -11.10
N SER A 92 -8.78 9.97 -11.85
CA SER A 92 -8.98 10.26 -13.28
C SER A 92 -9.05 8.95 -14.07
N PRO A 93 -10.15 8.66 -14.80
CA PRO A 93 -10.26 7.43 -15.58
C PRO A 93 -9.16 7.29 -16.64
N ILE A 94 -8.75 8.41 -17.25
CA ILE A 94 -7.70 8.44 -18.29
C ILE A 94 -6.35 8.05 -17.67
N ALA A 95 -6.00 8.65 -16.54
CA ALA A 95 -4.74 8.32 -15.86
C ALA A 95 -4.77 6.91 -15.24
N ALA A 96 -5.92 6.47 -14.73
CA ALA A 96 -6.10 5.11 -14.23
C ALA A 96 -5.91 4.07 -15.34
N GLU A 97 -6.40 4.33 -16.55
CA GLU A 97 -6.19 3.45 -17.68
C GLU A 97 -4.72 3.38 -18.11
N ALA A 98 -4.02 4.51 -18.09
CA ALA A 98 -2.56 4.52 -18.31
C ALA A 98 -1.84 3.61 -17.30
N VAL A 99 -2.18 3.70 -16.01
CA VAL A 99 -1.65 2.82 -14.95
C VAL A 99 -1.98 1.35 -15.23
N ARG A 100 -3.24 1.02 -15.51
CA ARG A 100 -3.68 -0.36 -15.78
C ARG A 100 -2.97 -0.97 -16.98
N SER A 101 -2.79 -0.20 -18.06
CA SER A 101 -2.10 -0.66 -19.25
C SER A 101 -0.64 -1.07 -18.98
N VAL A 102 0.03 -0.34 -18.08
CA VAL A 102 1.39 -0.68 -17.65
C VAL A 102 1.36 -1.87 -16.70
N SER A 103 0.48 -1.87 -15.70
CA SER A 103 0.44 -2.93 -14.68
C SER A 103 0.18 -4.31 -15.28
N VAL A 104 -0.74 -4.42 -16.25
CA VAL A 104 -1.05 -5.68 -16.95
C VAL A 104 0.19 -6.25 -17.65
N THR A 105 1.03 -5.38 -18.24
CA THR A 105 2.25 -5.79 -18.94
C THR A 105 3.25 -6.49 -18.01
N TYR A 106 3.26 -6.13 -16.72
CA TYR A 106 4.22 -6.64 -15.73
C TYR A 106 3.58 -7.60 -14.70
N GLY A 107 2.27 -7.82 -14.75
CA GLY A 107 1.54 -8.57 -13.72
C GLY A 107 1.54 -7.85 -12.36
N ASP A 108 1.69 -6.53 -12.35
CA ASP A 108 1.71 -5.73 -11.12
C ASP A 108 0.30 -5.57 -10.53
N ALA A 109 0.22 -5.48 -9.20
CA ALA A 109 -1.06 -5.21 -8.52
C ALA A 109 -1.51 -3.76 -8.72
N VAL A 110 -2.83 -3.50 -8.70
CA VAL A 110 -3.40 -2.16 -8.81
C VAL A 110 -4.44 -1.94 -7.71
N ILE A 111 -4.32 -0.82 -7.00
CA ILE A 111 -5.33 -0.31 -6.07
C ILE A 111 -5.97 0.92 -6.71
N PRO A 112 -7.24 0.84 -7.16
CA PRO A 112 -7.91 1.98 -7.77
C PRO A 112 -8.37 2.98 -6.71
N LEU A 113 -7.87 4.21 -6.75
CA LEU A 113 -8.32 5.27 -5.84
C LEU A 113 -9.81 5.58 -5.98
N ALA A 114 -10.39 5.34 -7.15
CA ALA A 114 -11.82 5.50 -7.40
C ALA A 114 -12.72 4.69 -6.45
N GLY A 115 -12.20 3.63 -5.80
CA GLY A 115 -12.92 2.87 -4.78
C GLY A 115 -12.98 3.52 -3.39
N PHE A 116 -12.29 4.64 -3.17
CA PHE A 116 -12.23 5.35 -1.89
C PHE A 116 -12.94 6.71 -1.98
N ALA A 117 -13.58 7.13 -0.90
CA ALA A 117 -14.28 8.42 -0.86
C ALA A 117 -13.30 9.60 -1.05
N SER A 118 -13.66 10.56 -1.91
CA SER A 118 -12.89 11.78 -2.20
C SER A 118 -13.81 12.97 -2.36
N ARG A 119 -13.32 14.17 -1.99
CA ARG A 119 -14.01 15.45 -2.17
C ARG A 119 -13.60 16.18 -3.44
N ASP A 120 -12.35 16.01 -3.87
CA ASP A 120 -11.74 16.75 -4.97
C ASP A 120 -11.42 15.86 -6.19
N ARG A 121 -11.75 14.56 -6.10
CA ARG A 121 -11.43 13.55 -7.12
C ARG A 121 -9.93 13.46 -7.42
N ILE A 122 -9.09 13.77 -6.44
CA ILE A 122 -7.62 13.62 -6.49
C ILE A 122 -7.13 12.90 -5.23
N HIS A 123 -7.60 13.32 -4.06
CA HIS A 123 -7.17 12.81 -2.77
C HIS A 123 -8.31 12.03 -2.10
N PRO A 124 -8.04 10.81 -1.57
CA PRO A 124 -8.89 10.19 -0.59
C PRO A 124 -9.15 11.11 0.61
N THR A 125 -10.38 11.12 1.09
CA THR A 125 -10.76 11.78 2.35
C THR A 125 -10.07 11.15 3.56
N ASN A 126 -9.72 9.87 3.46
CA ASN A 126 -8.98 9.12 4.47
C ASN A 126 -8.05 8.11 3.78
N TYR A 127 -6.76 8.15 4.11
CA TYR A 127 -5.75 7.24 3.56
C TYR A 127 -5.60 5.92 4.34
N ALA A 128 -6.16 5.79 5.55
CA ALA A 128 -6.04 4.55 6.33
C ALA A 128 -6.62 3.31 5.60
N PRO A 129 -7.78 3.37 4.93
CA PRO A 129 -8.28 2.27 4.12
C PRO A 129 -7.39 1.96 2.90
N VAL A 130 -6.75 2.99 2.32
CA VAL A 130 -5.81 2.81 1.20
C VAL A 130 -4.57 2.04 1.68
N ALA A 131 -4.00 2.45 2.82
CA ALA A 131 -2.88 1.75 3.44
C ALA A 131 -3.24 0.30 3.81
N HIS A 132 -4.44 0.05 4.32
CA HIS A 132 -4.91 -1.30 4.60
C HIS A 132 -5.01 -2.16 3.33
N ALA A 133 -5.52 -1.61 2.22
CA ALA A 133 -5.64 -2.31 0.94
C ALA A 133 -4.29 -2.69 0.31
N ILE A 134 -3.20 -1.99 0.67
CA ILE A 134 -1.84 -2.37 0.27
C ILE A 134 -1.42 -3.71 0.89
N GLY A 135 -1.94 -4.03 2.09
CA GLY A 135 -1.73 -5.32 2.74
C GLY A 135 -0.29 -5.60 3.17
N TRP A 136 0.59 -4.60 3.16
CA TRP A 136 1.93 -4.73 3.75
C TRP A 136 1.78 -4.83 5.27
N GLN A 137 2.56 -5.71 5.89
CA GLN A 137 2.47 -5.97 7.33
C GLN A 137 3.73 -5.49 8.01
N SER A 138 3.60 -4.83 9.16
CA SER A 138 4.76 -4.62 10.03
C SER A 138 5.36 -5.99 10.40
N PRO A 139 6.69 -6.12 10.49
CA PRO A 139 7.34 -7.31 11.02
C PRO A 139 6.84 -7.68 12.43
N GLN A 140 6.35 -6.71 13.19
CA GLN A 140 5.74 -6.90 14.51
C GLN A 140 4.35 -7.52 14.42
N ALA A 141 3.57 -7.24 13.36
CA ALA A 141 2.24 -7.81 13.16
C ALA A 141 2.31 -9.33 12.88
N ARG A 142 3.40 -9.80 12.26
CA ARG A 142 3.65 -11.23 12.02
C ARG A 142 3.97 -12.00 13.32
N GLN A 143 4.34 -11.31 14.41
CA GLN A 143 4.69 -11.89 15.70
C GLN A 143 3.53 -11.99 16.69
N VAL A 144 2.31 -11.59 16.33
CA VAL A 144 1.14 -11.87 17.19
C VAL A 144 0.60 -13.24 16.79
N PRO A 145 0.92 -14.33 17.51
CA PRO A 145 0.16 -15.55 17.33
C PRO A 145 -1.28 -15.21 17.72
N THR A 146 -2.23 -15.44 16.81
CA THR A 146 -3.63 -15.57 17.16
C THR A 146 -3.69 -16.56 18.32
N VAL A 147 -3.95 -16.07 19.53
CA VAL A 147 -4.24 -16.93 20.68
C VAL A 147 -5.48 -17.72 20.26
N ALA A 148 -5.25 -18.98 19.93
CA ALA A 148 -6.29 -19.93 19.63
C ALA A 148 -7.35 -19.84 20.74
N ALA A 149 -8.62 -19.73 20.35
CA ALA A 149 -9.74 -19.79 21.26
C ALA A 149 -9.61 -21.06 22.14
N ALA A 150 -9.16 -20.87 23.38
CA ALA A 150 -9.07 -21.94 24.34
C ALA A 150 -10.51 -22.42 24.63
N LYS A 151 -10.79 -23.67 24.25
CA LYS A 151 -12.02 -24.36 24.61
C LYS A 151 -12.23 -24.26 26.11
N ARG A 152 -13.37 -23.69 26.52
CA ARG A 152 -13.81 -23.58 27.91
C ARG A 152 -14.01 -24.99 28.47
N ALA A 153 -13.06 -25.48 29.26
CA ALA A 153 -13.21 -26.73 29.99
C ALA A 153 -14.32 -26.60 31.04
N LYS A 154 -15.27 -27.55 31.05
CA LYS A 154 -16.32 -27.64 32.08
C LYS A 154 -15.69 -28.03 33.42
N VAL A 155 -15.89 -27.19 34.43
CA VAL A 155 -15.56 -27.49 35.83
C VAL A 155 -16.53 -28.56 36.36
N PRO A 156 -16.07 -29.66 36.97
CA PRO A 156 -16.96 -30.63 37.60
C PRO A 156 -17.41 -30.11 38.97
N GLN A 157 -18.71 -30.00 39.19
CA GLN A 157 -19.28 -29.69 40.50
C GLN A 157 -19.19 -30.92 41.42
N ARG A 158 -18.47 -30.79 42.55
CA ARG A 158 -18.54 -31.77 43.64
C ARG A 158 -19.79 -31.46 44.48
N ARG A 159 -20.72 -32.41 44.54
CA ARG A 159 -21.84 -32.39 45.49
C ARG A 159 -21.30 -32.61 46.91
N ALA A 160 -21.49 -31.65 47.80
CA ALA A 160 -21.35 -31.85 49.23
C ALA A 160 -22.60 -32.58 49.75
N VAL A 161 -22.40 -33.73 50.38
CA VAL A 161 -23.44 -34.42 51.15
C VAL A 161 -23.39 -33.86 52.57
N VAL A 162 -24.47 -33.24 53.01
CA VAL A 162 -24.66 -32.84 54.41
C VAL A 162 -25.28 -34.04 55.14
N LEU A 163 -24.57 -34.61 56.10
CA LEU A 163 -25.12 -35.52 57.09
C LEU A 163 -25.61 -34.68 58.26
N SER A 164 -26.92 -34.70 58.51
CA SER A 164 -27.52 -34.20 59.75
C SER A 164 -27.43 -35.28 60.82
N PHE A 165 -26.97 -34.91 62.02
CA PHE A 165 -27.12 -35.69 63.24
C PHE A 165 -28.41 -35.28 63.95
#